data_AF-A0A101V956-F1
#
_entry.id   AF-A0A101V956-F1
#
_cell.length_a   1.000
_cell.length_b   1.000
_cell.length_c   1.000
_cell.angle_alpha   90.00
_cell.angle_beta   90.00
_cell.angle_gamma   90.00
#
_symmetry.space_group_name_H-M   'P 1'
#
loop_
_entity.id
_entity.type
_entity.pdbx_description
1 polymer ?
#
loop_
_entity_poly.entity_id
_entity_poly.type
_entity_poly.pdbx_seq_one_letter_code
_entity_poly.pdbx_strand_id
1 'polypeptide(L)' 'MLGGVIAGLIVGWVISMFGGNDLLIQGILELTGKNISNAGYYTILALLGAIGGALNNYRR' A
#
# COMPACT_ATOMS: atom_id res chain seq x y z
N MET A 1 15.05 2.45 -2.40
CA MET A 1 13.78 2.66 -3.14
C MET A 1 13.13 1.34 -3.56
N LEU A 2 13.75 0.54 -4.45
CA LEU A 2 13.21 -0.77 -4.89
C LEU A 2 12.90 -1.75 -3.74
N GLY A 3 13.79 -1.89 -2.77
CA GLY A 3 13.52 -2.73 -1.58
C GLY A 3 12.32 -2.25 -0.75
N GLY A 4 12.05 -0.95 -0.75
CA GLY A 4 10.88 -0.37 -0.11
C GLY A 4 9.57 -0.70 -0.85
N VAL A 5 9.58 -0.62 -2.19
CA VAL A 5 8.44 -1.05 -3.03
C VAL A 5 8.08 -2.51 -2.75
N ILE A 6 9.08 -3.39 -2.75
CA ILE A 6 8.91 -4.82 -2.49
C ILE A 6 8.34 -5.03 -1.07
N ALA A 7 8.89 -4.34 -0.07
CA ALA A 7 8.38 -4.41 1.29
C ALA A 7 6.92 -3.94 1.39
N GLY A 8 6.56 -2.84 0.71
CA GLY A 8 5.18 -2.35 0.66
C GLY A 8 4.20 -3.34 0.03
N LEU A 9 4.61 -4.01 -1.04
CA LEU A 9 3.82 -5.07 -1.68
C LEU A 9 3.65 -6.29 -0.78
N ILE A 10 4.71 -6.73 -0.08
CA ILE A 10 4.65 -7.84 0.88
C ILE A 10 3.68 -7.49 2.01
N VAL A 11 3.76 -6.26 2.55
CA VAL A 11 2.83 -5.80 3.59
C VAL A 11 1.39 -5.83 3.09
N GLY A 12 1.13 -5.34 1.87
CA GLY A 12 -0.21 -5.42 1.28
C GLY A 12 -0.70 -6.84 1.09
N TRP A 13 0.17 -7.75 0.68
CA TRP A 13 -0.17 -9.15 0.52
C TRP A 13 -0.54 -9.78 1.86
N VAL A 14 0.26 -9.55 2.91
CA VAL A 14 -0.03 -10.05 4.26
C VAL A 14 -1.36 -9.49 4.77
N ILE A 15 -1.63 -8.20 4.61
CA ILE A 15 -2.90 -7.59 5.04
C ILE A 15 -4.08 -8.20 4.27
N SER A 16 -3.91 -8.46 2.97
CA SER A 16 -4.97 -9.06 2.15
C SER A 16 -5.35 -10.48 2.56
N MET A 17 -4.43 -11.25 3.17
CA MET A 17 -4.74 -12.61 3.66
C MET A 17 -5.83 -12.62 4.73
N PHE A 18 -5.98 -11.53 5.48
CA PHE A 18 -6.97 -11.40 6.54
C PHE A 18 -8.21 -10.61 6.09
N GLY A 19 -8.37 -10.37 4.78
CA GLY A 19 -9.46 -9.53 4.24
C GLY A 19 -9.27 -8.03 4.48
N GLY A 20 -8.09 -7.59 4.92
CA GLY A 20 -7.83 -6.17 5.19
C GLY A 20 -7.84 -5.29 3.94
N ASN A 21 -7.68 -5.88 2.75
CA ASN A 21 -7.85 -5.17 1.48
C ASN A 21 -9.29 -4.66 1.33
N ASP A 22 -10.30 -5.45 1.70
CA ASP A 22 -11.70 -5.04 1.56
C ASP A 22 -12.04 -3.88 2.51
N LEU A 23 -11.55 -3.95 3.75
CA LEU A 23 -11.68 -2.86 4.73
C LEU A 23 -11.01 -1.57 4.25
N LEU A 24 -9.82 -1.65 3.67
CA LEU A 24 -9.09 -0.48 3.20
C LEU A 24 -9.69 0.11 1.91
N ILE A 25 -10.14 -0.74 0.99
CA ILE A 25 -10.86 -0.30 -0.22
C ILE A 25 -12.17 0.37 0.17
N GLN A 26 -12.93 -0.22 1.09
CA GLN A 26 -14.17 0.38 1.59
C GLN A 26 -13.91 1.68 2.35
N GLY A 27 -12.86 1.74 3.19
CA GLY A 27 -12.48 2.99 3.86
C GLY A 27 -12.14 4.10 2.87
N ILE A 28 -11.43 3.80 1.79
CA ILE A 28 -11.14 4.77 0.72
C ILE A 28 -12.43 5.20 0.02
N LEU A 29 -13.34 4.27 -0.25
CA LEU A 29 -14.66 4.56 -0.82
C LEU A 29 -15.47 5.50 0.08
N GLU A 30 -15.51 5.25 1.38
CA GLU A 30 -16.26 6.08 2.33
C GLU A 30 -15.65 7.49 2.47
N LEU A 31 -14.32 7.59 2.47
CA LEU A 31 -13.62 8.88 2.62
C LEU A 31 -13.63 9.73 1.34
N THR A 32 -13.62 9.10 0.16
CA THR A 32 -13.44 9.82 -1.12
C THR A 32 -14.64 9.73 -2.04
N GLY A 33 -15.61 8.87 -1.74
CA GLY A 33 -16.71 8.52 -2.65
C GLY A 33 -16.26 7.72 -3.88
N LYS A 34 -14.99 7.27 -3.93
CA LYS A 34 -14.42 6.56 -5.09
C LYS A 34 -14.00 5.16 -4.71
N ASN A 35 -14.52 4.18 -5.47
CA ASN A 35 -14.07 2.81 -5.36
C ASN A 35 -12.72 2.65 -6.05
N ILE A 36 -11.83 1.87 -5.44
CA ILE A 36 -10.54 1.51 -6.02
C ILE A 36 -10.48 0.01 -6.28
N SER A 37 -9.75 -0.39 -7.31
CA SER A 37 -9.51 -1.81 -7.57
C SER A 37 -8.45 -2.35 -6.62
N ASN A 38 -8.35 -3.69 -6.53
CA ASN A 38 -7.25 -4.35 -5.82
C ASN A 38 -5.87 -3.88 -6.33
N ALA A 39 -5.75 -3.59 -7.63
CA ALA A 39 -4.52 -3.02 -8.19
C ALA A 39 -4.22 -1.62 -7.60
N GLY A 40 -5.24 -0.79 -7.41
CA GLY A 40 -5.10 0.50 -6.73
C GLY A 40 -4.63 0.36 -5.29
N TYR A 41 -5.19 -0.60 -4.55
CA TYR A 41 -4.77 -0.94 -3.19
C TYR A 41 -3.27 -1.30 -3.12
N TYR A 42 -2.81 -2.23 -3.96
CA TYR A 42 -1.40 -2.62 -4.01
C TYR A 42 -0.50 -1.49 -4.50
N THR A 43 -0.98 -0.64 -5.40
CA THR A 43 -0.24 0.53 -5.89
C THR A 43 0.01 1.54 -4.76
N ILE A 44 -0.99 1.84 -3.93
CA ILE A 44 -0.85 2.73 -2.78
C ILE A 44 0.22 2.18 -1.82
N LEU A 45 0.17 0.89 -1.51
CA LEU A 45 1.13 0.28 -0.60
C LEU A 45 2.55 0.19 -1.19
N ALA A 46 2.67 -0.07 -2.48
CA ALA A 46 3.93 0.00 -3.20
C ALA A 46 4.54 1.41 -3.13
N LEU A 47 3.73 2.46 -3.30
CA LEU A 47 4.18 3.86 -3.20
C LEU A 47 4.58 4.22 -1.76
N LEU A 48 3.79 3.85 -0.75
CA LEU A 48 4.15 4.05 0.65
C LEU A 48 5.47 3.36 1.00
N GLY A 49 5.64 2.12 0.54
CA GLY A 49 6.89 1.38 0.66
C GLY A 49 8.05 2.06 -0.05
N ALA A 50 7.84 2.55 -1.27
CA ALA A 50 8.85 3.29 -2.04
C ALA A 50 9.32 4.56 -1.30
N ILE A 51 8.37 5.33 -0.76
CA ILE A 51 8.61 6.54 0.01
C ILE A 51 9.40 6.20 1.28
N GLY A 52 8.96 5.20 2.05
CA GLY A 52 9.68 4.74 3.23
C GLY A 52 11.11 4.29 2.91
N GLY A 53 11.28 3.55 1.81
CA GLY A 53 12.58 3.12 1.32
C GLY A 53 13.44 4.24 0.74
N ALA A 54 12.85 5.34 0.28
CA ALA A 54 13.58 6.54 -0.14
C ALA A 54 14.03 7.36 1.06
N LEU A 55 13.15 7.57 2.06
CA LEU A 55 13.46 8.28 3.31
C LEU A 55 14.57 7.58 4.10
N ASN A 56 14.53 6.25 4.19
CA ASN A 56 15.59 5.49 4.86
C ASN A 56 16.94 5.62 4.14
N ASN A 57 16.93 5.70 2.81
CA ASN A 57 18.14 5.88 2.02
C ASN A 57 18.69 7.31 2.12
N TYR A 58 17.81 8.31 2.27
CA TYR A 58 18.21 9.71 2.47
C TYR A 58 18.83 9.96 3.85
N ARG A 59 18.42 9.19 4.87
CA ARG A 59 18.98 9.27 6.23
C ARG A 59 20.31 8.53 6.42
N ARG A 60 20.74 7.73 5.43
CA ARG A 60 22.03 7.05 5.40
C ARG A 60 23.05 7.84 4.61
#